data_AF-A0ABD6Y3N0-F1
#
_entry.id   AF-A0ABD6Y3N0-F1
#
_cell.length_a   1.000
_cell.length_b   1.000
_cell.length_c   1.000
_cell.angle_alpha   90.00
_cell.angle_beta   90.00
_cell.angle_gamma   90.00
#
_symmetry.space_group_name_H-M   'P 1'
#
loop_
_entity.id
_entity.type
_entity.pdbx_description
1 polymer ?
#
loop_
_entity_poly.entity_id
_entity_poly.type
_entity_poly.pdbx_seq_one_letter_code
_entity_poly.pdbx_strand_id
1 'polypeptide(L)'
;MKESECYPGKRVGRLTLIEKRRIPLKDGHTQGAWLCHCDCGAEKVIRTYALGLKKGKTQSCGCYQRELTSKRSSSCDGDSREDSKYFRLYTAWCNMKARCYSKNNDDYQNYGARGIRVCDEWKNNYKAFKQWAIEHDFNYKMSGAEQSIDRINVDGNYEPSNCRWVDSQIQASNKTSNTYIWINGQRYTQQELARKYNMGHKTISYRVNHGWSDEEIIGDAYQNLDKSRQMSTTIEGETKTLIEWARISGVNIVTLRDRYRRGIRGKELLQPANQRYNHHPNPIKIDVNGDLLSFNELSVRTGINIKTLRERYAKGLRDNDLIAPPGKAPRIVKKKEVITA
;
A
#
# COMPACT_ATOMS: atom_id res chain seq x y z
N MET A 1 -22.54 -37.71 -36.17
CA MET A 1 -22.26 -37.99 -37.60
C MET A 1 -23.55 -38.46 -38.23
N LYS A 2 -23.70 -38.35 -39.54
CA LYS A 2 -24.83 -38.98 -40.23
C LYS A 2 -24.60 -40.49 -40.29
N GLU A 3 -25.66 -41.28 -40.33
CA GLU A 3 -25.55 -42.74 -40.37
C GLU A 3 -24.84 -43.24 -41.64
N SER A 4 -25.03 -42.53 -42.75
CA SER A 4 -24.32 -42.75 -44.02
C SER A 4 -22.80 -42.59 -43.92
N GLU A 5 -22.31 -41.94 -42.86
CA GLU A 5 -20.88 -41.72 -42.63
C GLU A 5 -20.26 -42.82 -41.75
N CYS A 6 -21.04 -43.79 -41.25
CA CYS A 6 -20.56 -44.81 -40.32
C CYS A 6 -20.45 -46.18 -41.01
N TYR A 7 -19.25 -46.77 -41.00
CA TYR A 7 -18.97 -48.09 -41.55
C TYR A 7 -17.94 -48.83 -40.65
N PRO A 8 -17.90 -50.17 -40.68
CA PRO A 8 -16.93 -50.95 -39.90
C PRO A 8 -15.49 -50.57 -40.25
N GLY A 9 -14.63 -50.44 -39.25
CA GLY A 9 -13.24 -49.97 -39.38
C GLY A 9 -13.08 -48.45 -39.32
N LYS A 10 -14.16 -47.66 -39.43
CA LYS A 10 -14.04 -46.20 -39.34
C LYS A 10 -13.54 -45.75 -37.97
N ARG A 11 -12.57 -44.84 -37.97
CA ARG A 11 -12.06 -44.20 -36.75
C ARG A 11 -12.76 -42.88 -36.45
N VAL A 12 -13.12 -42.67 -35.18
CA VAL A 12 -13.70 -41.43 -34.64
C VAL A 12 -13.00 -41.12 -33.31
N GLY A 13 -11.99 -40.24 -33.37
CA GLY A 13 -11.10 -40.01 -32.24
C GLY A 13 -10.34 -41.31 -31.90
N ARG A 14 -10.51 -41.80 -30.67
CA ARG A 14 -9.92 -43.04 -30.16
C ARG A 14 -10.79 -44.28 -30.35
N LEU A 15 -11.91 -44.15 -31.05
CA LEU A 15 -12.86 -45.23 -31.27
C LEU A 15 -12.73 -45.76 -32.68
N THR A 16 -12.69 -47.08 -32.82
CA THR A 16 -12.84 -47.79 -34.09
C THR A 16 -14.20 -48.47 -34.08
N LEU A 17 -15.04 -48.18 -35.08
CA LEU A 17 -16.37 -48.77 -35.23
C LEU A 17 -16.20 -50.24 -35.66
N ILE A 18 -16.78 -51.18 -34.92
CA ILE A 18 -16.65 -52.62 -35.19
C ILE A 18 -17.94 -53.15 -35.83
N GLU A 19 -19.07 -52.97 -35.15
CA GLU A 19 -20.33 -53.59 -35.55
C GLU A 19 -21.51 -52.66 -35.32
N LYS A 20 -22.44 -52.63 -36.28
CA LYS A 20 -23.69 -51.88 -36.17
C LYS A 20 -24.65 -52.62 -35.22
N ARG A 21 -25.17 -51.92 -34.23
CA ARG A 21 -26.13 -52.43 -33.24
C ARG A 21 -27.40 -51.58 -33.23
N ARG A 22 -28.49 -52.12 -32.69
CA ARG A 22 -29.67 -51.34 -32.30
C ARG A 22 -29.87 -51.47 -30.81
N ILE A 23 -30.11 -50.35 -30.14
CA ILE A 23 -30.38 -50.31 -28.70
C ILE A 23 -31.85 -49.94 -28.46
N PRO A 24 -32.52 -50.57 -27.49
CA PRO A 24 -33.88 -50.20 -27.13
C PRO A 24 -33.91 -48.85 -26.42
N LEU A 25 -34.95 -48.08 -26.68
CA LEU A 25 -35.29 -46.82 -26.00
C LEU A 25 -36.50 -47.04 -25.08
N LYS A 26 -36.71 -46.11 -24.15
CA LYS A 26 -37.79 -46.19 -23.15
C LYS A 26 -39.20 -46.14 -23.75
N ASP A 27 -39.33 -45.57 -24.94
CA ASP A 27 -40.58 -45.44 -25.71
C ASP A 27 -40.87 -46.67 -26.58
N GLY A 28 -40.10 -47.75 -26.44
CA GLY A 28 -40.25 -48.98 -27.21
C GLY A 28 -39.62 -48.93 -28.61
N HIS A 29 -39.11 -47.77 -29.05
CA HIS A 29 -38.38 -47.66 -30.30
C HIS A 29 -36.94 -48.16 -30.15
N THR A 30 -36.27 -48.43 -31.27
CA THR A 30 -34.84 -48.80 -31.27
C THR A 30 -34.00 -47.78 -32.01
N GLN A 31 -32.86 -47.45 -31.44
CA GLN A 31 -31.93 -46.47 -31.99
C GLN A 31 -30.66 -47.13 -32.52
N GLY A 32 -30.19 -46.65 -33.67
CA GLY A 32 -28.92 -47.10 -34.25
C GLY A 32 -27.72 -46.74 -33.36
N ALA A 33 -26.88 -47.72 -33.08
CA ALA A 33 -25.65 -47.60 -32.31
C ALA A 33 -24.53 -48.41 -32.97
N TRP A 34 -23.31 -48.25 -32.47
CA TRP A 34 -22.14 -49.00 -32.91
C TRP A 34 -21.41 -49.56 -31.71
N LEU A 35 -21.09 -50.85 -31.75
CA LEU A 35 -20.04 -51.42 -30.92
C LEU A 35 -18.70 -50.85 -31.41
N CYS A 36 -17.99 -50.19 -30.50
CA CYS A 36 -16.73 -49.53 -30.81
C CYS A 36 -15.62 -50.12 -29.94
N HIS A 37 -14.46 -50.39 -30.53
CA HIS A 37 -13.22 -50.70 -29.83
C HIS A 37 -12.46 -49.39 -29.59
N CYS A 38 -12.07 -49.12 -28.35
CA CYS A 38 -11.32 -47.91 -27.99
C CYS A 38 -9.83 -48.20 -27.88
N ASP A 39 -8.97 -47.22 -28.21
CA ASP A 39 -7.50 -47.36 -28.11
C ASP A 39 -6.98 -47.74 -26.71
N CYS A 40 -7.77 -47.58 -25.65
CA CYS A 40 -7.42 -48.05 -24.31
C CYS A 40 -7.79 -49.53 -24.05
N GLY A 41 -8.16 -50.28 -25.10
CA GLY A 41 -8.55 -51.69 -25.05
C GLY A 41 -10.01 -51.96 -24.64
N ALA A 42 -10.77 -50.92 -24.28
CA ALA A 42 -12.15 -51.09 -23.83
C ALA A 42 -13.15 -51.04 -24.99
N GLU A 43 -14.17 -51.89 -24.93
CA GLU A 43 -15.28 -51.87 -25.89
C GLU A 43 -16.50 -51.12 -25.34
N LYS A 44 -17.20 -50.40 -26.20
CA LYS A 44 -18.39 -49.65 -25.80
C LYS A 44 -19.39 -49.49 -26.93
N VAL A 45 -20.67 -49.69 -26.63
CA VAL A 45 -21.77 -49.38 -27.56
C VAL A 45 -22.10 -47.89 -27.48
N ILE A 46 -22.03 -47.19 -28.61
CA ILE A 46 -22.21 -45.74 -28.70
C ILE A 46 -23.28 -45.42 -29.75
N ARG A 47 -24.24 -44.57 -29.38
CA ARG A 47 -25.31 -44.11 -30.27
C ARG A 47 -24.74 -43.39 -31.49
N THR A 48 -25.27 -43.70 -32.68
CA THR A 48 -24.72 -43.17 -33.95
C THR A 48 -24.69 -41.64 -33.98
N TYR A 49 -25.75 -40.97 -33.50
CA TYR A 49 -25.79 -39.51 -33.47
C TYR A 49 -24.77 -38.89 -32.50
N ALA A 50 -24.33 -39.64 -31.49
CA ALA A 50 -23.37 -39.18 -30.49
C ALA A 50 -21.93 -39.26 -31.01
N LEU A 51 -21.62 -40.09 -32.00
CA LEU A 51 -20.29 -40.18 -32.60
C LEU A 51 -19.94 -38.90 -33.39
N GLY A 52 -18.70 -38.44 -33.24
CA GLY A 52 -18.15 -37.36 -34.06
C GLY A 52 -16.96 -36.64 -33.45
N LEU A 53 -16.28 -35.85 -34.29
CA LEU A 53 -15.10 -35.06 -33.90
C LEU A 53 -15.43 -33.66 -33.35
N LYS A 54 -16.70 -33.22 -33.46
CA LYS A 54 -17.16 -31.92 -32.98
C LYS A 54 -17.37 -31.92 -31.46
N LYS A 55 -17.35 -30.74 -30.83
CA LYS A 55 -17.65 -30.56 -29.39
C LYS A 55 -19.01 -31.18 -29.03
N GLY A 56 -19.08 -31.87 -27.90
CA GLY A 56 -20.29 -32.56 -27.42
C GLY A 56 -20.53 -33.94 -28.06
N LYS A 57 -19.63 -34.41 -28.93
CA LYS A 57 -19.66 -35.76 -29.50
C LYS A 57 -18.67 -36.69 -28.81
N THR A 58 -18.99 -37.99 -28.83
CA THR A 58 -18.19 -39.06 -28.22
C THR A 58 -17.05 -39.46 -29.14
N GLN A 59 -15.84 -39.45 -28.59
CA GLN A 59 -14.57 -39.73 -29.28
C GLN A 59 -13.70 -40.77 -28.56
N SER A 60 -14.18 -41.30 -27.43
CA SER A 60 -13.51 -42.36 -26.66
C SER A 60 -14.55 -43.10 -25.81
N CYS A 61 -14.17 -44.24 -25.22
CA CYS A 61 -15.03 -44.95 -24.26
C CYS A 61 -15.28 -44.16 -22.95
N GLY A 62 -14.56 -43.05 -22.76
CA GLY A 62 -14.46 -42.27 -21.51
C GLY A 62 -13.03 -42.17 -20.99
N CYS A 63 -12.08 -42.96 -21.52
CA CYS A 63 -10.67 -42.92 -21.12
C CYS A 63 -10.03 -41.54 -21.34
N TYR A 64 -10.35 -40.87 -22.45
CA TYR A 64 -9.82 -39.55 -22.73
C TYR A 64 -10.22 -38.53 -21.64
N GLN A 65 -11.47 -38.58 -21.16
CA GLN A 65 -11.91 -37.72 -20.07
C GLN A 65 -11.27 -38.11 -18.73
N ARG A 66 -11.10 -39.42 -18.45
CA ARG A 66 -10.38 -39.88 -17.25
C ARG A 66 -8.93 -39.42 -17.22
N GLU A 67 -8.22 -39.46 -18.35
CA GLU A 67 -6.86 -38.95 -18.47
C GLU A 67 -6.79 -37.44 -18.22
N LEU A 68 -7.72 -36.67 -18.81
CA LEU A 68 -7.80 -35.23 -18.57
C LEU A 68 -8.11 -34.91 -17.10
N THR A 69 -9.02 -35.65 -16.47
CA THR A 69 -9.33 -35.50 -15.05
C THR A 69 -8.14 -35.85 -14.18
N SER A 70 -7.45 -36.98 -14.44
CA SER A 70 -6.26 -37.41 -13.69
C SER A 70 -5.12 -36.38 -13.79
N LYS A 71 -4.88 -35.81 -14.98
CA LYS A 71 -3.92 -34.71 -15.19
C LYS A 71 -4.30 -33.42 -14.45
N ARG A 72 -5.60 -33.17 -14.24
CA ARG A 72 -6.09 -32.02 -13.46
C ARG A 72 -5.98 -32.27 -11.95
N SER A 73 -6.36 -33.47 -11.49
CA SER A 73 -6.35 -33.85 -10.06
C SER A 73 -4.95 -33.94 -9.45
N SER A 74 -3.90 -34.08 -10.28
CA SER A 74 -2.50 -34.07 -9.83
C SER A 74 -1.89 -32.67 -9.69
N SER A 75 -2.60 -31.62 -10.13
CA SER A 75 -2.05 -30.25 -10.20
C SER A 75 -2.22 -29.42 -8.92
N CYS A 76 -3.13 -29.82 -8.02
CA CYS A 76 -3.41 -29.13 -6.77
C CYS A 76 -3.37 -30.13 -5.62
N ASP A 77 -2.38 -30.01 -4.72
CA ASP A 77 -2.11 -30.92 -3.58
C ASP A 77 -3.19 -30.92 -2.50
N GLY A 78 -4.48 -30.97 -2.87
CA GLY A 78 -5.62 -30.77 -1.97
C GLY A 78 -5.92 -29.30 -1.67
N ASP A 79 -5.03 -28.37 -2.02
CA ASP A 79 -5.18 -26.94 -1.74
C ASP A 79 -6.34 -26.24 -2.44
N SER A 80 -6.96 -26.89 -3.44
CA SER A 80 -8.16 -26.37 -4.09
C SER A 80 -9.43 -26.52 -3.25
N ARG A 81 -9.36 -27.22 -2.10
CA ARG A 81 -10.50 -27.40 -1.21
C ARG A 81 -10.63 -26.21 -0.27
N GLU A 82 -11.85 -25.78 -0.01
CA GLU A 82 -12.18 -24.59 0.80
C GLU A 82 -11.69 -24.69 2.25
N ASP A 83 -11.61 -25.90 2.79
CA ASP A 83 -11.10 -26.21 4.13
C ASP A 83 -9.55 -26.27 4.21
N SER A 84 -8.84 -26.17 3.09
CA SER A 84 -7.37 -26.11 3.10
C SER A 84 -6.86 -24.77 3.61
N LYS A 85 -5.87 -24.80 4.50
CA LYS A 85 -5.13 -23.60 4.93
C LYS A 85 -4.48 -22.83 3.76
N TYR A 86 -4.26 -23.47 2.61
CA TYR A 86 -3.71 -22.84 1.40
C TYR A 86 -4.76 -22.53 0.33
N PHE A 87 -6.06 -22.67 0.63
CA PHE A 87 -7.14 -22.38 -0.32
C PHE A 87 -7.05 -20.97 -0.91
N ARG A 88 -6.67 -19.97 -0.10
CA ARG A 88 -6.47 -18.60 -0.59
C ARG A 88 -5.33 -18.48 -1.59
N LEU A 89 -4.25 -19.25 -1.41
CA LEU A 89 -3.10 -19.25 -2.30
C LEU A 89 -3.47 -19.84 -3.66
N TYR A 90 -4.19 -20.96 -3.63
CA TYR A 90 -4.74 -21.58 -4.83
C TYR A 90 -5.72 -20.64 -5.57
N THR A 91 -6.57 -19.95 -4.82
CA THR A 91 -7.52 -18.97 -5.37
C THR A 91 -6.78 -17.76 -5.98
N ALA A 92 -5.73 -17.25 -5.32
CA ALA A 92 -4.89 -16.18 -5.87
C ALA A 92 -4.22 -16.57 -7.19
N TRP A 93 -3.71 -17.81 -7.28
CA TRP A 93 -3.15 -18.36 -8.53
C TRP A 93 -4.21 -18.46 -9.65
N CYS A 94 -5.40 -18.95 -9.32
CA CYS A 94 -6.51 -19.01 -10.27
C CYS A 94 -6.90 -17.61 -10.78
N ASN A 95 -7.04 -16.64 -9.86
CA ASN A 95 -7.38 -15.27 -10.19
C ASN A 95 -6.29 -14.57 -11.01
N MET A 96 -5.01 -14.80 -10.69
CA MET A 96 -3.87 -14.35 -11.47
C MET A 96 -3.97 -14.80 -12.93
N LYS A 97 -4.25 -16.09 -13.18
CA LYS A 97 -4.44 -16.63 -14.53
C LYS A 97 -5.70 -16.09 -15.21
N ALA A 98 -6.80 -15.95 -14.47
CA ALA A 98 -8.04 -15.44 -15.01
C ALA A 98 -7.86 -14.01 -15.56
N ARG A 99 -7.22 -13.13 -14.79
CA ARG A 99 -6.87 -11.76 -15.21
C ARG A 99 -6.03 -11.73 -16.49
N CYS A 100 -5.07 -12.63 -16.65
CA CYS A 100 -4.16 -12.63 -17.80
C CYS A 100 -4.74 -13.30 -19.06
N TYR A 101 -5.63 -14.29 -18.91
CA TYR A 101 -5.98 -15.19 -20.03
C TYR A 101 -7.47 -15.33 -20.30
N SER A 102 -8.35 -14.94 -19.37
CA SER A 102 -9.79 -15.05 -19.54
C SER A 102 -10.40 -13.76 -20.05
N LYS A 103 -10.83 -13.72 -21.31
CA LYS A 103 -11.51 -12.55 -21.91
C LYS A 103 -12.82 -12.16 -21.22
N ASN A 104 -13.42 -13.08 -20.46
CA ASN A 104 -14.66 -12.86 -19.72
C ASN A 104 -14.42 -12.36 -18.29
N ASN A 105 -13.17 -12.18 -17.87
CA ASN A 105 -12.84 -11.62 -16.56
C ASN A 105 -12.86 -10.10 -16.65
N ASP A 106 -13.50 -9.43 -15.70
CA ASP A 106 -13.68 -7.96 -15.72
C ASP A 106 -12.34 -7.20 -15.73
N ASP A 107 -11.32 -7.77 -15.10
CA ASP A 107 -9.98 -7.18 -15.07
C ASP A 107 -9.16 -7.48 -16.34
N TYR A 108 -9.63 -8.32 -17.27
CA TYR A 108 -8.83 -8.73 -18.43
C TYR A 108 -8.28 -7.55 -19.23
N GLN A 109 -9.06 -6.47 -19.37
CA GLN A 109 -8.66 -5.25 -20.06
C GLN A 109 -7.44 -4.58 -19.42
N ASN A 110 -7.31 -4.67 -18.09
CA ASN A 110 -6.21 -4.09 -17.32
C ASN A 110 -4.96 -5.00 -17.26
N TYR A 111 -5.08 -6.24 -17.76
CA TYR A 111 -4.05 -7.28 -17.64
C TYR A 111 -3.79 -7.95 -18.98
N GLY A 112 -4.54 -9.01 -19.32
CA GLY A 112 -4.31 -9.80 -20.51
C GLY A 112 -4.37 -9.03 -21.82
N ALA A 113 -5.28 -8.03 -21.94
CA ALA A 113 -5.38 -7.19 -23.13
C ALA A 113 -4.14 -6.29 -23.33
N ARG A 114 -3.43 -5.97 -22.24
CA ARG A 114 -2.16 -5.21 -22.26
C ARG A 114 -0.94 -6.09 -22.54
N GLY A 115 -1.14 -7.39 -22.75
CA GLY A 115 -0.06 -8.35 -23.00
C GLY A 115 0.57 -8.93 -21.74
N ILE A 116 0.03 -8.64 -20.56
CA ILE A 116 0.57 -9.14 -19.29
C ILE A 116 0.24 -10.62 -19.11
N ARG A 117 1.24 -11.40 -18.73
CA ARG A 117 1.20 -12.87 -18.65
C ARG A 117 1.71 -13.37 -17.31
N VAL A 118 1.51 -14.67 -17.10
CA VAL A 118 2.12 -15.45 -16.02
C VAL A 118 3.26 -16.25 -16.63
N CYS A 119 4.43 -16.26 -16.00
CA CYS A 119 5.60 -17.02 -16.46
C CYS A 119 5.26 -18.51 -16.65
N ASP A 120 5.97 -19.17 -17.57
CA ASP A 120 5.67 -20.55 -17.95
C ASP A 120 5.84 -21.53 -16.78
N GLU A 121 6.77 -21.22 -15.88
CA GLU A 121 7.01 -21.97 -14.64
C GLU A 121 5.78 -22.03 -13.73
N TRP A 122 4.96 -20.98 -13.68
CA TRP A 122 3.80 -20.91 -12.78
C TRP A 122 2.48 -21.17 -13.49
N LYS A 123 2.37 -20.81 -14.77
CA LYS A 123 1.11 -20.78 -15.53
C LYS A 123 0.33 -22.10 -15.44
N ASN A 124 1.02 -23.23 -15.54
CA ASN A 124 0.43 -24.56 -15.51
C ASN A 124 0.95 -25.43 -14.36
N ASN A 125 1.67 -24.84 -13.39
CA ASN A 125 2.28 -25.56 -12.29
C ASN A 125 2.07 -24.80 -10.97
N TYR A 126 0.96 -25.12 -10.30
CA TYR A 126 0.63 -24.52 -9.01
C TYR A 126 1.66 -24.83 -7.92
N LYS A 127 2.30 -26.00 -7.96
CA LYS A 127 3.32 -26.37 -6.97
C LYS A 127 4.52 -25.43 -6.99
N ALA A 128 4.99 -25.08 -8.19
CA ALA A 128 6.07 -24.10 -8.37
C ALA A 128 5.68 -22.72 -7.83
N PHE A 129 4.47 -22.24 -8.15
CA PHE A 129 3.95 -20.98 -7.62
C PHE A 129 3.81 -21.01 -6.10
N LYS A 130 3.31 -22.11 -5.54
CA LYS A 130 3.14 -22.30 -4.09
C LYS A 130 4.49 -22.29 -3.37
N GLN A 131 5.47 -23.01 -3.89
CA GLN A 131 6.83 -23.06 -3.32
C GLN A 131 7.41 -21.65 -3.24
N TRP A 132 7.39 -20.94 -4.37
CA TRP A 132 7.84 -19.55 -4.42
C TRP A 132 7.10 -18.67 -3.40
N ALA A 133 5.78 -18.77 -3.32
CA ALA A 133 4.99 -17.94 -2.41
C ALA A 133 5.37 -18.17 -0.94
N ILE A 134 5.56 -19.43 -0.53
CA ILE A 134 5.97 -19.78 0.84
C ILE A 134 7.37 -19.24 1.15
N GLU A 135 8.29 -19.30 0.19
CA GLU A 135 9.65 -18.76 0.32
C GLU A 135 9.70 -17.21 0.34
N HIS A 136 8.64 -16.55 -0.14
CA HIS A 136 8.57 -15.09 -0.31
C HIS A 136 7.43 -14.49 0.54
N ASP A 137 7.41 -14.84 1.83
CA ASP A 137 6.60 -14.20 2.88
C ASP A 137 5.07 -14.39 2.79
N PHE A 138 4.57 -15.37 2.02
CA PHE A 138 3.16 -15.73 2.10
C PHE A 138 2.79 -16.28 3.48
N ASN A 139 1.82 -15.64 4.15
CA ASN A 139 1.36 -16.08 5.47
C ASN A 139 -0.06 -16.65 5.40
N TYR A 140 -0.21 -17.97 5.49
CA TYR A 140 -1.52 -18.63 5.39
C TYR A 140 -2.54 -18.21 6.46
N LYS A 141 -2.10 -17.56 7.56
CA LYS A 141 -2.98 -17.04 8.61
C LYS A 141 -3.62 -15.70 8.26
N MET A 142 -3.04 -14.95 7.32
CA MET A 142 -3.57 -13.65 6.89
C MET A 142 -4.67 -13.86 5.84
N SER A 143 -5.74 -13.08 5.95
CA SER A 143 -6.79 -13.03 4.94
C SER A 143 -6.31 -12.41 3.63
N GLY A 144 -7.07 -12.57 2.55
CA GLY A 144 -6.78 -11.90 1.26
C GLY A 144 -6.88 -10.37 1.33
N ALA A 145 -7.62 -9.84 2.30
CA ALA A 145 -7.70 -8.41 2.56
C ALA A 145 -6.45 -7.90 3.30
N GLU A 146 -5.81 -8.74 4.11
CA GLU A 146 -4.61 -8.35 4.86
C GLU A 146 -3.33 -8.57 4.06
N GLN A 147 -3.28 -9.59 3.19
CA GLN A 147 -2.12 -9.87 2.35
C GLN A 147 -2.53 -10.38 0.96
N SER A 148 -2.06 -9.71 -0.09
CA SER A 148 -2.36 -10.05 -1.48
C SER A 148 -1.10 -10.06 -2.35
N ILE A 149 -1.17 -10.76 -3.47
CA ILE A 149 -0.08 -10.76 -4.46
C ILE A 149 -0.14 -9.47 -5.29
N ASP A 150 1.01 -8.79 -5.37
CA ASP A 150 1.22 -7.54 -6.11
C ASP A 150 2.37 -7.69 -7.09
N ARG A 151 2.40 -6.84 -8.11
CA ARG A 151 3.52 -6.73 -9.04
C ARG A 151 4.32 -5.47 -8.76
N ILE A 152 5.64 -5.60 -8.67
CA ILE A 152 6.57 -4.49 -8.41
C ILE A 152 6.52 -3.49 -9.58
N ASN A 153 6.68 -3.99 -10.81
CA ASN A 153 6.37 -3.28 -12.02
C ASN A 153 4.94 -3.65 -12.47
N VAL A 154 4.05 -2.66 -12.44
CA VAL A 154 2.63 -2.80 -12.79
C VAL A 154 2.43 -3.26 -14.23
N ASP A 155 3.37 -2.93 -15.11
CA ASP A 155 3.33 -3.26 -16.54
C ASP A 155 4.07 -4.57 -16.86
N GLY A 156 4.76 -5.14 -15.88
CA GLY A 156 5.48 -6.41 -16.01
C GLY A 156 4.59 -7.64 -15.79
N ASN A 157 5.17 -8.82 -16.06
CA ASN A 157 4.50 -10.11 -15.92
C ASN A 157 4.37 -10.57 -14.47
N TYR A 158 3.56 -11.59 -14.24
CA TYR A 158 3.62 -12.36 -13.00
C TYR A 158 4.78 -13.36 -13.08
N GLU A 159 5.86 -13.07 -12.36
CA GLU A 159 7.10 -13.84 -12.34
C GLU A 159 7.85 -13.59 -11.02
N PRO A 160 8.78 -14.48 -10.60
CA PRO A 160 9.45 -14.38 -9.30
C PRO A 160 10.09 -13.01 -9.02
N SER A 161 10.73 -12.41 -10.03
CA SER A 161 11.42 -11.12 -9.93
C SER A 161 10.47 -9.91 -9.87
N ASN A 162 9.23 -10.08 -10.33
CA ASN A 162 8.27 -8.98 -10.44
C ASN A 162 7.09 -9.12 -9.47
N CYS A 163 6.98 -10.21 -8.72
CA CYS A 163 5.90 -10.44 -7.77
C CYS A 163 6.36 -10.30 -6.33
N ARG A 164 5.44 -9.90 -5.46
CA ARG A 164 5.62 -9.87 -4.00
C ARG A 164 4.29 -10.05 -3.29
N TRP A 165 4.34 -10.55 -2.06
CA TRP A 165 3.19 -10.52 -1.16
C TRP A 165 3.21 -9.24 -0.35
N VAL A 166 2.16 -8.42 -0.49
CA VAL A 166 2.06 -7.12 0.17
C VAL A 166 0.91 -7.11 1.15
N ASP A 167 1.10 -6.40 2.25
CA ASP A 167 -0.01 -6.06 3.12
C ASP A 167 -0.91 -4.97 2.52
N SER A 168 -2.10 -4.81 3.08
CA SER A 168 -3.06 -3.78 2.65
C SER A 168 -2.55 -2.35 2.77
N GLN A 169 -1.60 -2.06 3.68
CA GLN A 169 -1.02 -0.73 3.85
C GLN A 169 -0.04 -0.39 2.72
N ILE A 170 0.70 -1.39 2.22
CA ILE A 170 1.60 -1.27 1.08
C ILE A 170 0.77 -1.18 -0.21
N GLN A 171 -0.29 -1.97 -0.36
CA GLN A 171 -1.16 -1.92 -1.55
C GLN A 171 -1.85 -0.56 -1.74
N ALA A 172 -2.28 0.09 -0.64
CA ALA A 172 -2.84 1.44 -0.67
C ALA A 172 -1.82 2.50 -1.14
N SER A 173 -0.54 2.28 -0.87
CA SER A 173 0.56 3.18 -1.27
C SER A 173 0.94 3.02 -2.75
N ASN A 174 0.59 1.89 -3.39
CA ASN A 174 0.94 1.58 -4.79
C ASN A 174 -0.16 1.89 -5.82
N LYS A 175 -1.28 2.51 -5.43
CA LYS A 175 -2.36 2.85 -6.38
C LYS A 175 -1.87 3.85 -7.43
N THR A 176 -2.25 3.63 -8.69
CA THR A 176 -1.92 4.50 -9.84
C THR A 176 -2.44 5.94 -9.72
N SER A 177 -3.36 6.18 -8.78
CA SER A 177 -3.85 7.51 -8.41
C SER A 177 -2.86 8.32 -7.56
N ASN A 178 -1.76 7.72 -7.09
CA ASN A 178 -0.81 8.40 -6.22
C ASN A 178 0.16 9.26 -7.04
N THR A 179 0.30 10.53 -6.66
CA THR A 179 1.30 11.43 -7.25
C THR A 179 2.70 10.97 -6.85
N TYR A 180 3.50 10.58 -7.83
CA TYR A 180 4.90 10.22 -7.65
C TYR A 180 5.80 11.46 -7.69
N ILE A 181 6.81 11.45 -6.83
CA ILE A 181 7.81 12.50 -6.68
C ILE A 181 9.16 11.88 -7.00
N TRP A 182 9.91 12.51 -7.90
CA TRP A 182 11.27 12.13 -8.22
C TRP A 182 12.21 12.91 -7.32
N ILE A 183 13.12 12.20 -6.66
CA ILE A 183 14.17 12.76 -5.80
C ILE A 183 15.47 12.04 -6.14
N ASN A 184 16.48 12.79 -6.57
CA ASN A 184 17.82 12.32 -6.92
C ASN A 184 17.78 11.15 -7.94
N GLY A 185 16.90 11.26 -8.93
CA GLY A 185 16.71 10.23 -9.96
C GLY A 185 15.96 8.97 -9.50
N GLN A 186 15.51 8.91 -8.24
CA GLN A 186 14.71 7.81 -7.71
C GLN A 186 13.26 8.23 -7.47
N ARG A 187 12.32 7.35 -7.78
CA ARG A 187 10.87 7.60 -7.66
C ARG A 187 10.36 7.19 -6.29
N TYR A 188 9.57 8.08 -5.67
CA TYR A 188 8.90 7.85 -4.38
C TYR A 188 7.44 8.33 -4.41
N THR A 189 6.63 7.79 -3.52
CA THR A 189 5.34 8.36 -3.13
C THR A 189 5.53 9.39 -2.00
N GLN A 190 4.53 10.26 -1.79
CA GLN A 190 4.52 11.18 -0.66
C GLN A 190 4.62 10.45 0.70
N GLN A 191 3.98 9.28 0.86
CA GLN A 191 4.10 8.49 2.09
C GLN A 191 5.49 7.87 2.27
N GLU A 192 6.13 7.40 1.20
CA GLU A 192 7.49 6.86 1.28
C GLU A 192 8.48 7.95 1.69
N LEU A 193 8.39 9.14 1.09
CA LEU A 193 9.19 10.30 1.52
C LEU A 193 8.88 10.69 2.97
N ALA A 194 7.60 10.68 3.36
CA ALA A 194 7.19 11.03 4.72
C ALA A 194 7.80 10.08 5.77
N ARG A 195 7.78 8.78 5.50
CA ARG A 195 8.39 7.77 6.38
C ARG A 195 9.92 7.86 6.37
N LYS A 196 10.51 7.97 5.17
CA LYS A 196 11.98 7.97 4.99
C LYS A 196 12.65 9.18 5.62
N TYR A 197 12.04 10.35 5.51
CA TYR A 197 12.59 11.62 6.00
C TYR A 197 11.87 12.15 7.24
N ASN A 198 11.04 11.33 7.88
CA ASN A 198 10.25 11.67 9.07
C ASN A 198 9.55 13.03 8.95
N MET A 199 8.86 13.24 7.83
CA MET A 199 8.25 14.51 7.44
C MET A 199 6.75 14.32 7.19
N GLY A 200 5.94 15.33 7.51
CA GLY A 200 4.51 15.28 7.17
C GLY A 200 4.30 15.29 5.65
N HIS A 201 3.46 14.38 5.12
CA HIS A 201 3.15 14.32 3.68
C HIS A 201 2.67 15.65 3.09
N LYS A 202 1.96 16.48 3.89
CA LYS A 202 1.54 17.83 3.49
C LYS A 202 2.72 18.78 3.25
N THR A 203 3.79 18.65 4.01
CA THR A 203 5.03 19.44 3.81
C THR A 203 5.68 19.04 2.50
N ILE A 204 5.79 17.74 2.23
CA ILE A 204 6.33 17.21 0.98
C ILE A 204 5.50 17.71 -0.22
N SER A 205 4.16 17.59 -0.14
CA SER A 205 3.26 18.06 -1.19
C SER A 205 3.38 19.56 -1.43
N TYR A 206 3.49 20.36 -0.38
CA TYR A 206 3.68 21.80 -0.50
C TYR A 206 4.97 22.13 -1.27
N ARG A 207 6.09 21.53 -0.89
CA ARG A 207 7.41 21.78 -1.51
C ARG A 207 7.45 21.41 -2.99
N VAL A 208 6.89 20.25 -3.33
CA VAL A 208 6.78 19.79 -4.71
C VAL A 208 5.94 20.75 -5.55
N ASN A 209 4.76 21.16 -5.04
CA ASN A 209 3.87 22.08 -5.76
C ASN A 209 4.47 23.49 -5.94
N HIS A 210 5.49 23.84 -5.15
CA HIS A 210 6.20 25.12 -5.26
C HIS A 210 7.53 24.99 -6.01
N GLY A 211 7.82 23.83 -6.64
CA GLY A 211 8.99 23.64 -7.49
C GLY A 211 10.32 23.65 -6.74
N TRP A 212 10.34 23.22 -5.48
CA TRP A 212 11.58 23.11 -4.68
C TRP A 212 12.51 22.06 -5.28
N SER A 213 13.82 22.22 -5.11
CA SER A 213 14.81 21.22 -5.53
C SER A 213 14.70 19.93 -4.71
N ASP A 214 15.26 18.83 -5.23
CA ASP A 214 15.20 17.51 -4.58
C ASP A 214 15.74 17.55 -3.14
N GLU A 215 16.88 18.21 -2.94
CA GLU A 215 17.49 18.43 -1.63
C GLU A 215 16.60 19.26 -0.70
N GLU A 216 15.88 20.24 -1.22
CA GLU A 216 14.97 21.08 -0.44
C GLU A 216 13.65 20.38 -0.11
N ILE A 217 13.17 19.50 -1.01
CA ILE A 217 11.98 18.68 -0.80
C ILE A 217 12.20 17.73 0.38
N ILE A 218 13.33 17.04 0.43
CA ILE A 218 13.67 16.06 1.47
C ILE A 218 14.47 16.65 2.64
N GLY A 219 14.99 17.86 2.47
CA GLY A 219 15.84 18.53 3.46
C GLY A 219 15.10 18.77 4.76
N ASP A 220 15.84 18.66 5.88
CA ASP A 220 15.35 18.86 7.24
C ASP A 220 14.46 20.10 7.29
N ALA A 221 13.15 19.88 7.48
CA ALA A 221 12.14 20.92 7.46
C ALA A 221 12.29 21.98 8.57
N TYR A 222 13.30 21.84 9.42
CA TYR A 222 13.54 22.67 10.58
C TYR A 222 14.83 23.49 10.55
N GLN A 223 15.81 23.19 9.69
CA GLN A 223 17.10 23.90 9.71
C GLN A 223 17.06 25.23 8.95
N ASN A 224 16.17 25.36 7.95
CA ASN A 224 16.07 26.53 7.07
C ASN A 224 14.93 27.50 7.44
N LEU A 225 14.30 27.33 8.60
CA LEU A 225 13.44 28.39 9.14
C LEU A 225 14.35 29.54 9.59
N ASP A 226 14.27 30.68 8.91
CA ASP A 226 14.88 31.96 9.31
C ASP A 226 15.07 32.05 10.84
N LYS A 227 16.33 31.97 11.30
CA LYS A 227 16.68 31.99 12.73
C LYS A 227 16.16 33.24 13.43
N SER A 228 15.96 34.35 12.70
CA SER A 228 15.43 35.60 13.26
C SER A 228 13.97 35.51 13.71
N ARG A 229 13.23 34.47 13.26
CA ARG A 229 11.83 34.21 13.66
C ARG A 229 11.69 33.07 14.66
N GLN A 230 12.80 32.45 15.08
CA GLN A 230 12.76 31.32 16.00
C GLN A 230 12.61 31.82 17.44
N MET A 231 11.61 31.29 18.14
CA MET A 231 11.42 31.58 19.57
C MET A 231 12.53 30.92 20.37
N SER A 232 13.23 31.71 21.19
CA SER A 232 14.23 31.24 22.15
C SER A 232 13.72 31.35 23.58
N THR A 233 14.35 30.59 24.48
CA THR A 233 14.10 30.64 25.91
C THR A 233 15.35 30.24 26.66
N THR A 234 15.54 30.86 27.83
CA THR A 234 16.57 30.47 28.79
C THR A 234 16.03 29.37 29.69
N ILE A 235 16.80 28.30 29.88
CA ILE A 235 16.52 27.23 30.84
C ILE A 235 17.84 26.91 31.52
N GLU A 236 17.88 27.01 32.85
CA GLU A 236 19.10 26.74 33.64
C GLU A 236 20.33 27.55 33.20
N GLY A 237 20.14 28.82 32.83
CA GLY A 237 21.24 29.72 32.45
C GLY A 237 21.72 29.57 31.00
N GLU A 238 21.20 28.61 30.24
CA GLU A 238 21.49 28.50 28.81
C GLU A 238 20.32 29.03 27.98
N THR A 239 20.59 29.93 27.03
CA THR A 239 19.60 30.40 26.06
C THR A 239 19.71 29.58 24.78
N LYS A 240 18.63 28.88 24.41
CA LYS A 240 18.53 28.17 23.13
C LYS A 240 17.18 28.39 22.47
N THR A 241 17.10 28.12 21.17
CA THR A 241 15.84 28.10 20.42
C THR A 241 14.96 26.95 20.92
N LEU A 242 13.64 27.06 20.75
CA LEU A 242 12.73 25.95 21.04
C LEU A 242 13.05 24.69 20.23
N ILE A 243 13.70 24.82 19.06
CA ILE A 243 14.14 23.70 18.22
C ILE A 243 15.33 22.99 18.86
N GLU A 244 16.32 23.73 19.32
CA GLU A 244 17.47 23.17 20.04
C GLU A 244 17.00 22.48 21.34
N TRP A 245 16.08 23.10 22.06
CA TRP A 245 15.45 22.47 23.23
C TRP A 245 14.63 21.22 22.88
N ALA A 246 13.96 21.17 21.73
CA ALA A 246 13.26 19.97 21.25
C ALA A 246 14.24 18.80 21.05
N ARG A 247 15.41 19.08 20.48
CA ARG A 247 16.45 18.07 20.25
C ARG A 247 17.03 17.55 21.57
N ILE A 248 17.32 18.46 22.50
CA ILE A 248 17.92 18.10 23.79
C ILE A 248 16.93 17.31 24.65
N SER A 249 15.67 17.74 24.71
CA SER A 249 14.66 17.12 25.57
C SER A 249 13.96 15.89 24.95
N GLY A 250 14.04 15.71 23.63
CA GLY A 250 13.24 14.74 22.90
C GLY A 250 11.75 15.08 22.80
N VAL A 251 11.32 16.25 23.30
CA VAL A 251 9.92 16.69 23.22
C VAL A 251 9.63 17.26 21.83
N ASN A 252 8.48 16.88 21.25
CA ASN A 252 8.07 17.38 19.94
C ASN A 252 8.00 18.92 19.91
N ILE A 253 8.62 19.53 18.90
CA ILE A 253 8.65 20.98 18.70
C ILE A 253 7.26 21.64 18.64
N VAL A 254 6.24 20.93 18.14
CA VAL A 254 4.85 21.40 18.15
C VAL A 254 4.34 21.52 19.58
N THR A 255 4.63 20.53 20.43
CA THR A 255 4.31 20.54 21.86
C THR A 255 5.04 21.66 22.59
N LEU A 256 6.34 21.86 22.34
CA LEU A 256 7.09 22.96 22.95
C LEU A 256 6.55 24.33 22.54
N ARG A 257 6.17 24.51 21.27
CA ARG A 257 5.55 25.76 20.81
C ARG A 257 4.19 26.01 21.46
N ASP A 258 3.34 24.99 21.59
CA ASP A 258 2.05 25.10 22.28
C ASP A 258 2.24 25.51 23.74
N ARG A 259 3.09 24.77 24.47
CA ARG A 259 3.42 25.04 25.86
C ARG A 259 3.99 26.44 26.05
N TYR A 260 4.91 26.85 25.18
CA TYR A 260 5.51 28.17 25.25
C TYR A 260 4.46 29.28 24.97
N ARG A 261 3.56 29.09 24.00
CA ARG A 261 2.44 30.02 23.74
C ARG A 261 1.48 30.12 24.93
N ARG A 262 1.28 29.01 25.64
CA ARG A 262 0.48 28.93 26.87
C ARG A 262 1.20 29.44 28.12
N GLY A 263 2.43 29.91 28.00
CA GLY A 263 3.19 30.51 29.12
C GLY A 263 3.97 29.53 29.98
N ILE A 264 4.06 28.24 29.62
CA ILE A 264 4.91 27.26 30.32
C ILE A 264 6.38 27.56 30.01
N ARG A 265 7.25 27.53 31.02
CA ARG A 265 8.66 27.93 30.95
C ARG A 265 9.55 27.03 31.81
N GLY A 266 10.86 27.24 31.74
CA GLY A 266 11.84 26.49 32.53
C GLY A 266 11.82 25.00 32.25
N LYS A 267 12.22 24.19 33.23
CA LYS A 267 12.24 22.72 33.11
C LYS A 267 10.89 22.10 32.75
N GLU A 268 9.78 22.71 33.18
CA GLU A 268 8.43 22.25 32.87
C GLU A 268 8.14 22.27 31.36
N LEU A 269 8.75 23.20 30.62
CA LEU A 269 8.62 23.26 29.18
C LEU A 269 9.10 21.95 28.52
N LEU A 270 10.14 21.32 29.07
CA LEU A 270 10.84 20.15 28.53
C LEU A 270 10.30 18.80 29.03
N GLN A 271 9.24 18.77 29.83
CA GLN A 271 8.72 17.51 30.39
C GLN A 271 8.04 16.63 29.31
N PRO A 272 8.19 15.30 29.31
CA PRO A 272 7.54 14.43 28.33
C PRO A 272 6.00 14.48 28.41
N ALA A 273 5.32 14.19 27.29
CA ALA A 273 3.89 14.45 27.09
C ALA A 273 2.92 13.64 28.00
N ASN A 274 3.41 12.67 28.77
CA ASN A 274 2.58 11.74 29.53
C ASN A 274 2.08 12.26 30.88
N GLN A 275 2.46 13.47 31.29
CA GLN A 275 1.83 14.12 32.44
C GLN A 275 0.62 14.92 31.97
N ARG A 276 -0.58 14.44 32.35
CA ARG A 276 -1.85 15.16 32.20
C ARG A 276 -1.75 16.50 32.92
N TYR A 277 -1.41 17.57 32.19
CA TYR A 277 -1.51 18.93 32.72
C TYR A 277 -2.99 19.26 32.90
N ASN A 278 -3.41 19.39 34.16
CA ASN A 278 -4.75 19.83 34.51
C ASN A 278 -5.06 21.17 33.82
N HIS A 279 -6.27 21.23 33.28
CA HIS A 279 -6.78 22.26 32.37
C HIS A 279 -7.11 23.59 33.07
N HIS A 280 -6.21 24.12 33.90
CA HIS A 280 -6.33 25.48 34.43
C HIS A 280 -5.43 26.44 33.63
N PRO A 281 -5.92 27.62 33.22
CA PRO A 281 -5.08 28.64 32.61
C PRO A 281 -4.10 29.15 33.68
N ASN A 282 -2.88 28.61 33.67
CA ASN A 282 -1.82 29.14 34.52
C ASN A 282 -1.59 30.61 34.15
N PRO A 283 -1.51 31.53 35.13
CA PRO A 283 -1.18 32.92 34.86
C PRO A 283 0.16 32.98 34.11
N ILE A 284 0.22 33.76 33.02
CA ILE A 284 1.41 33.88 32.18
C ILE A 284 2.58 34.33 33.05
N LYS A 285 3.58 33.45 33.23
CA LYS A 285 4.87 33.77 33.85
C LYS A 285 5.91 34.01 32.75
N ILE A 286 6.73 35.02 32.97
CA ILE A 286 7.73 35.56 32.04
C ILE A 286 9.07 35.40 32.74
N ASP A 287 10.00 34.75 32.05
CA ASP A 287 11.37 34.59 32.54
C ASP A 287 12.13 35.91 32.34
N VAL A 288 12.58 36.51 33.42
CA VAL A 288 13.49 37.65 33.38
C VAL A 288 14.69 37.33 34.26
N ASN A 289 15.84 37.09 33.62
CA ASN A 289 17.10 36.72 34.27
C ASN A 289 17.02 35.48 35.17
N GLY A 290 16.20 34.49 34.80
CA GLY A 290 16.04 33.24 35.56
C GLY A 290 14.89 33.25 36.56
N ASP A 291 14.22 34.40 36.76
CA ASP A 291 13.05 34.52 37.62
C ASP A 291 11.75 34.44 36.80
N LEU A 292 10.85 33.53 37.18
CA LEU A 292 9.53 33.39 36.56
C LEU A 292 8.49 34.30 37.22
N LEU A 293 8.25 35.45 36.60
CA LEU A 293 7.38 36.51 37.13
C LEU A 293 6.12 36.69 36.28
N SER A 294 4.97 36.89 36.91
CA SER A 294 3.75 37.37 36.27
C SER A 294 3.91 38.82 35.80
N PHE A 295 3.03 39.27 34.91
CA PHE A 295 2.99 40.68 34.50
C PHE A 295 2.85 41.67 35.67
N ASN A 296 2.14 41.26 36.74
CA ASN A 296 1.99 42.09 37.94
C ASN A 296 3.32 42.18 38.69
N GLU A 297 3.97 41.04 38.95
CA GLU A 297 5.26 40.98 39.64
C GLU A 297 6.35 41.71 38.85
N LEU A 298 6.34 41.60 37.52
CA LEU A 298 7.23 42.36 36.64
C LEU A 298 6.98 43.86 36.69
N SER A 299 5.72 44.28 36.73
CA SER A 299 5.36 45.70 36.83
C SER A 299 5.87 46.29 38.15
N VAL A 300 5.71 45.57 39.26
CA VAL A 300 6.25 45.94 40.57
C VAL A 300 7.77 45.97 40.57
N ARG A 301 8.43 44.94 40.02
CA ARG A 301 9.90 44.83 40.02
C ARG A 301 10.59 45.89 39.16
N THR A 302 10.00 46.22 38.01
CA THR A 302 10.66 47.08 37.00
C THR A 302 10.13 48.50 36.99
N GLY A 303 9.02 48.78 37.67
CA GLY A 303 8.29 50.04 37.58
C GLY A 303 7.60 50.27 36.23
N ILE A 304 7.67 49.33 35.29
CA ILE A 304 7.03 49.45 33.97
C ILE A 304 5.54 49.18 34.10
N ASN A 305 4.70 50.04 33.53
CA ASN A 305 3.25 49.87 33.56
C ASN A 305 2.85 48.51 32.94
N ILE A 306 1.98 47.77 33.64
CA ILE A 306 1.50 46.45 33.20
C ILE A 306 0.92 46.45 31.78
N LYS A 307 0.21 47.51 31.39
CA LYS A 307 -0.34 47.67 30.03
C LYS A 307 0.79 47.74 29.00
N THR A 308 1.86 48.47 29.31
CA THR A 308 3.05 48.56 28.45
C THR A 308 3.74 47.19 28.31
N LEU A 309 3.88 46.44 29.41
CA LEU A 309 4.44 45.09 29.36
C LEU A 309 3.57 44.15 28.49
N ARG A 310 2.24 44.21 28.63
CA ARG A 310 1.30 43.44 27.80
C ARG A 310 1.38 43.83 26.32
N GLU A 311 1.47 45.12 26.00
CA GLU A 311 1.62 45.60 24.62
C GLU A 311 2.95 45.17 24.00
N ARG A 312 4.06 45.25 24.74
CA ARG A 312 5.36 44.75 24.30
C ARG A 312 5.32 43.25 24.06
N TYR A 313 4.67 42.51 24.94
CA TYR A 313 4.47 41.07 24.80
C TYR A 313 3.61 40.74 23.57
N ALA A 314 2.53 41.48 23.32
CA ALA A 314 1.72 41.33 22.12
C ALA A 314 2.52 41.61 20.83
N LYS A 315 3.50 42.53 20.89
CA LYS A 315 4.43 42.84 19.80
C LYS A 315 5.56 41.83 19.62
N GLY A 316 5.63 40.77 20.43
CA GLY A 316 6.62 39.71 20.28
C GLY A 316 7.90 39.88 21.11
N LEU A 317 8.04 40.96 21.90
CA LEU A 317 9.18 41.13 22.81
C LEU A 317 9.09 40.14 23.97
N ARG A 318 10.21 39.53 24.35
CA ARG A 318 10.29 38.48 25.39
C ARG A 318 11.45 38.75 26.33
N ASP A 319 11.42 38.10 27.49
CA ASP A 319 12.50 38.08 28.47
C ASP A 319 13.07 39.48 28.77
N ASN A 320 14.39 39.66 28.65
CA ASN A 320 15.06 40.95 28.89
C ASN A 320 14.64 42.05 27.91
N ASP A 321 14.23 41.70 26.68
CA ASP A 321 13.74 42.68 25.71
C ASP A 321 12.37 43.25 26.13
N LEU A 322 11.61 42.51 26.94
CA LEU A 322 10.33 42.97 27.47
C LEU A 322 10.51 44.13 28.45
N ILE A 323 11.59 44.09 29.24
CA ILE A 323 11.90 45.07 30.28
C ILE A 323 12.94 46.12 29.83
N ALA A 324 13.39 46.07 28.58
CA ALA A 324 14.38 47.01 28.06
C ALA A 324 13.88 48.48 28.14
N PRO A 325 14.77 49.44 28.42
CA PRO A 325 14.42 50.86 28.45
C PRO A 325 13.80 51.34 27.12
N PRO A 326 12.88 52.32 27.15
CA PRO A 326 12.33 52.92 25.94
C PRO A 326 13.44 53.39 25.00
N GLY A 327 13.40 52.99 23.72
CA GLY A 327 14.40 53.33 22.71
C GLY A 327 15.57 52.35 22.55
N LYS A 328 15.76 51.39 23.47
CA LYS A 328 16.73 50.29 23.32
C LYS A 328 16.11 48.92 23.03
N ALA A 329 14.79 48.79 23.11
CA ALA A 329 14.10 47.58 22.66
C ALA A 329 14.28 47.42 21.14
N PRO A 330 14.74 46.27 20.62
CA PRO A 330 14.97 46.08 19.20
C PRO A 330 13.70 46.41 18.40
N ARG A 331 13.80 47.37 17.47
CA ARG A 331 12.71 47.60 16.51
C ARG A 331 12.60 46.35 15.63
N ILE A 332 11.49 45.63 15.73
CA ILE A 332 11.16 44.57 14.76
C ILE A 332 10.86 45.26 13.43
N VAL A 333 11.89 45.47 12.61
CA VAL A 333 11.73 45.99 11.25
C VAL A 333 11.30 44.82 10.38
N LYS A 334 10.04 44.82 9.92
CA LYS A 334 9.62 43.93 8.83
C LYS A 334 10.38 44.37 7.57
N LYS A 335 11.46 43.68 7.20
CA LYS A 335 12.11 43.88 5.89
C LYS A 335 11.06 43.63 4.80
N LYS A 336 10.66 44.69 4.09
CA LYS A 336 10.11 44.56 2.73
C LYS A 336 11.32 44.32 1.84
N GLU A 337 11.49 43.09 1.38
CA GLU A 337 12.46 42.82 0.33
C GLU A 337 11.96 43.50 -0.95
N VAL A 338 12.74 44.47 -1.41
CA VAL A 338 12.58 45.10 -2.72
C VAL A 338 13.14 44.09 -3.71
N ILE A 339 12.25 43.42 -4.43
CA ILE A 339 12.61 42.66 -5.63
C ILE A 339 13.03 43.72 -6.66
N THR A 340 14.33 43.83 -6.91
CA THR A 340 14.83 44.56 -8.08
C THR A 340 14.83 43.60 -9.26
N ALA A 341 14.36 44.12 -10.39
CA ALA A 341 14.00 43.42 -11.61
C ALA A 341 15.19 42.82 -12.35
#